data_AF-A0A6B1HXS1-F1
#
_entry.id   AF-A0A6B1HXS1-F1
#
_cell.length_a   1.000
_cell.length_b   1.000
_cell.length_c   1.000
_cell.angle_alpha   90.00
_cell.angle_beta   90.00
_cell.angle_gamma   90.00
#
_symmetry.space_group_name_H-M   'P 1'
#
loop_
_entity.id
_entity.type
_entity.pdbx_description
1 polymer ?
#
loop_
_entity_poly.entity_id
_entity_poly.type
_entity_poly.pdbx_seq_one_letter_code
_entity_poly.pdbx_strand_id
1 'polypeptide(L)'
;MSALAVVLCLTLTGTALAQGDLREISAREADGYKVAQIRFVHRGDKRIKGDLLRSAMLTQEGKRFHRRFFKNDLSGLVNLYYSKGYRDAEIVRKYLRLDAKNRVHIHIEINSGALWTVRSLTLVGGAPFAADTLRAQVGLRAGAPLDYGKVLEGERQLQVFLNQRGYPHAAVRNE
;
A
#
# COMPACT_ATOMS: atom_id res chain seq x y z
N MET A 1 -4.44 -23.70 40.54
CA MET A 1 -5.55 -24.03 39.61
C MET A 1 -5.21 -23.41 38.28
N SER A 2 -4.53 -24.17 37.42
CA SER A 2 -3.85 -23.67 36.23
C SER A 2 -4.66 -24.07 35.00
N ALA A 3 -5.20 -23.08 34.28
CA ALA A 3 -5.97 -23.31 33.07
C ALA A 3 -5.04 -23.72 31.92
N LEU A 4 -5.23 -24.94 31.41
CA LEU A 4 -4.56 -25.48 30.24
C LEU A 4 -5.22 -24.87 28.98
N ALA A 5 -4.51 -24.03 28.23
CA ALA A 5 -4.97 -23.54 26.94
C ALA A 5 -4.47 -24.49 25.83
N VAL A 6 -5.40 -25.21 25.20
CA VAL A 6 -5.15 -26.05 24.02
C VAL A 6 -5.21 -25.16 22.78
N VAL A 7 -4.07 -24.89 22.15
CA VAL A 7 -4.01 -24.12 20.89
C VAL A 7 -4.21 -25.09 19.72
N LEU A 8 -5.37 -24.99 19.07
CA LEU A 8 -5.69 -25.75 17.87
C LEU A 8 -4.97 -25.13 16.65
N CYS A 9 -3.86 -25.74 16.24
CA CYS A 9 -3.11 -25.34 15.05
C CYS A 9 -3.65 -26.07 13.82
N LEU A 10 -4.54 -25.44 13.06
CA LEU A 10 -5.00 -25.94 11.76
C LEU A 10 -3.90 -25.76 10.70
N THR A 11 -3.14 -26.82 10.42
CA THR A 11 -2.25 -26.87 9.25
C THR A 11 -3.08 -27.18 8.01
N LEU A 12 -3.44 -26.16 7.23
CA LEU A 12 -4.07 -26.34 5.93
C LEU A 12 -3.02 -26.90 4.94
N THR A 13 -3.15 -28.18 4.61
CA THR A 13 -2.43 -28.84 3.52
C THR A 13 -2.93 -28.33 2.17
N GLY A 14 -2.33 -27.26 1.68
CA GLY A 14 -2.44 -26.83 0.28
C GLY A 14 -1.29 -27.40 -0.53
N THR A 15 -1.58 -28.41 -1.34
CA THR A 15 -0.85 -28.89 -2.53
C THR A 15 0.67 -28.67 -2.58
N ALA A 16 1.39 -29.77 -2.35
CA ALA A 16 2.81 -29.92 -2.63
C ALA A 16 3.14 -29.52 -4.10
N LEU A 17 3.74 -28.36 -4.27
CA LEU A 17 4.50 -28.00 -5.47
C LEU A 17 5.97 -28.12 -5.12
N ALA A 18 6.58 -29.21 -5.58
CA ALA A 18 8.02 -29.47 -5.65
C ALA A 18 8.87 -28.73 -4.60
N GLN A 19 9.03 -29.35 -3.43
CA GLN A 19 10.11 -29.01 -2.49
C GLN A 19 11.46 -29.41 -3.11
N GLY A 20 11.92 -28.64 -4.10
CA GLY A 20 13.36 -28.43 -4.20
C GLY A 20 13.77 -27.67 -2.94
N ASP A 21 14.87 -28.05 -2.30
CA ASP A 21 15.35 -27.50 -1.04
C ASP A 21 15.41 -25.96 -1.08
N LEU A 22 14.34 -25.33 -0.61
CA LEU A 22 14.22 -23.90 -0.49
C LEU A 22 14.59 -23.53 0.95
N ARG A 23 15.83 -23.08 1.14
CA ARG A 23 16.31 -22.63 2.45
C ARG A 23 15.87 -21.20 2.71
N GLU A 24 15.20 -20.94 3.82
CA GLU A 24 14.87 -19.57 4.22
C GLU A 24 16.13 -18.79 4.57
N ILE A 25 16.23 -17.56 4.05
CA ILE A 25 17.40 -16.70 4.19
C ILE A 25 17.00 -15.27 4.55
N SER A 26 17.95 -14.54 5.15
CA SER A 26 17.74 -13.12 5.43
C SER A 26 17.91 -12.26 4.17
N ALA A 27 17.34 -11.05 4.17
CA ALA A 27 17.55 -10.09 3.09
C ALA A 27 19.02 -9.62 2.99
N ARG A 28 19.83 -9.76 4.05
CA ARG A 28 21.27 -9.46 4.00
C ARG A 28 22.03 -10.55 3.24
N GLU A 29 21.68 -11.79 3.49
CA GLU A 29 22.26 -12.95 2.82
C GLU A 29 21.82 -13.03 1.34
N ALA A 30 20.61 -12.58 1.03
CA ALA A 30 20.09 -12.57 -0.33
C ALA A 30 20.82 -11.60 -1.28
N ASP A 31 21.60 -10.66 -0.76
CA ASP A 31 22.18 -9.55 -1.53
C ASP A 31 23.11 -10.07 -2.64
N GLY A 32 22.88 -9.59 -3.88
CA GLY A 32 23.66 -9.98 -5.04
C GLY A 32 23.20 -11.27 -5.75
N TYR A 33 22.41 -12.14 -5.11
CA TYR A 33 21.84 -13.32 -5.77
C TYR A 33 20.76 -12.94 -6.79
N LYS A 34 20.52 -13.80 -7.78
CA LYS A 34 19.51 -13.57 -8.82
C LYS A 34 18.11 -13.85 -8.27
N VAL A 35 17.17 -12.93 -8.46
CA VAL A 35 15.75 -13.12 -8.15
C VAL A 35 15.14 -14.08 -9.18
N ALA A 36 14.62 -15.21 -8.72
CA ALA A 36 13.96 -16.20 -9.55
C ALA A 36 12.46 -15.90 -9.70
N GLN A 37 11.77 -15.63 -8.58
CA GLN A 37 10.33 -15.39 -8.55
C GLN A 37 9.95 -14.44 -7.42
N ILE A 38 8.94 -13.60 -7.66
CA ILE A 38 8.27 -12.77 -6.66
C ILE A 38 6.80 -13.19 -6.61
N ARG A 39 6.39 -13.73 -5.47
CA ARG A 39 5.01 -14.16 -5.22
C ARG A 39 4.31 -13.20 -4.25
N PHE A 40 3.12 -12.77 -4.64
CA PHE A 40 2.23 -11.98 -3.79
C PHE A 40 1.06 -12.82 -3.31
N VAL A 41 0.78 -12.76 -2.02
CA VAL A 41 -0.45 -13.27 -1.41
C VAL A 41 -1.23 -12.09 -0.87
N HIS A 42 -2.52 -12.05 -1.15
CA HIS A 42 -3.40 -10.95 -0.75
C HIS A 42 -4.39 -11.44 0.29
N ARG A 43 -4.53 -10.68 1.37
CA ARG A 43 -5.60 -10.81 2.36
C ARG A 43 -6.46 -9.54 2.33
N GLY A 44 -7.75 -9.70 2.60
CA GLY A 44 -8.73 -8.61 2.58
C GLY A 44 -9.40 -8.41 1.23
N ASP A 45 -10.20 -7.35 1.14
CA ASP A 45 -11.17 -7.14 0.08
C ASP A 45 -10.54 -6.80 -1.26
N LYS A 46 -9.37 -6.14 -1.26
CA LYS A 46 -8.74 -5.67 -2.50
C LYS A 46 -7.53 -6.48 -2.91
N ARG A 47 -7.62 -6.98 -4.13
CA ARG A 47 -6.52 -7.64 -4.83
C ARG A 47 -6.02 -6.72 -5.93
N ILE A 48 -4.88 -6.06 -5.70
CA ILE A 48 -4.15 -5.38 -6.76
C ILE A 48 -3.47 -6.45 -7.62
N LYS A 49 -3.59 -6.36 -8.96
CA LYS A 49 -2.97 -7.33 -9.86
C LYS A 49 -1.46 -7.39 -9.64
N GLY A 50 -0.90 -8.59 -9.63
CA GLY A 50 0.54 -8.82 -9.39
C GLY A 50 1.44 -8.08 -10.37
N ASP A 51 1.01 -7.87 -11.62
CA ASP A 51 1.78 -7.12 -12.62
C ASP A 51 1.97 -5.65 -12.21
N LEU A 52 0.92 -5.03 -11.66
CA LEU A 52 1.01 -3.65 -11.18
C LEU A 52 1.91 -3.55 -9.95
N LEU A 53 1.88 -4.56 -9.06
CA LEU A 53 2.80 -4.62 -7.93
C LEU A 53 4.25 -4.75 -8.42
N ARG A 54 4.51 -5.66 -9.37
CA ARG A 54 5.84 -5.83 -9.98
C ARG A 54 6.34 -4.57 -10.65
N SER A 55 5.49 -3.87 -11.40
CA SER A 55 5.90 -2.61 -12.08
C SER A 55 6.21 -1.48 -11.10
N ALA A 56 5.63 -1.51 -9.90
CA ALA A 56 5.90 -0.53 -8.85
C ALA A 56 7.19 -0.82 -8.06
N MET A 57 7.80 -2.00 -8.25
CA MET A 57 9.02 -2.43 -7.55
C MET A 57 10.28 -2.17 -8.36
N LEU A 58 11.34 -1.79 -7.64
CA LEU A 58 12.72 -1.76 -8.13
C LEU A 58 13.29 -3.19 -8.23
N THR A 59 12.94 -4.07 -7.30
CA THR A 59 13.31 -5.49 -7.33
C THR A 59 12.52 -6.21 -8.42
N GLN A 60 13.24 -6.87 -9.34
CA GLN A 60 12.64 -7.52 -10.51
C GLN A 60 13.14 -8.96 -10.65
N GLU A 61 12.25 -9.84 -11.12
CA GLU A 61 12.60 -11.20 -11.51
C GLU A 61 13.67 -11.18 -12.61
N GLY A 62 14.63 -12.09 -12.53
CA GLY A 62 15.76 -12.16 -13.45
C GLY A 62 16.92 -11.22 -13.14
N LYS A 63 16.76 -10.22 -12.24
CA LYS A 63 17.82 -9.30 -11.83
C LYS A 63 18.46 -9.70 -10.51
N ARG A 64 19.57 -9.03 -10.14
CA ARG A 64 20.20 -9.21 -8.82
C ARG A 64 19.32 -8.58 -7.74
N PHE A 65 19.20 -9.29 -6.62
CA PHE A 65 18.55 -8.79 -5.44
C PHE A 65 19.42 -7.72 -4.78
N HIS A 66 18.77 -6.62 -4.40
CA HIS A 66 19.39 -5.54 -3.65
C HIS A 66 18.54 -5.25 -2.42
N ARG A 67 19.08 -5.47 -1.23
CA ARG A 67 18.36 -5.29 0.03
C ARG A 67 17.79 -3.88 0.19
N ARG A 68 18.51 -2.86 -0.29
CA ARG A 68 18.06 -1.46 -0.24
C ARG A 68 16.82 -1.23 -1.10
N PHE A 69 16.79 -1.80 -2.31
CA PHE A 69 15.64 -1.73 -3.20
C PHE A 69 14.46 -2.46 -2.59
N PHE A 70 14.67 -3.69 -2.11
CA PHE A 70 13.59 -4.46 -1.48
C PHE A 70 12.97 -3.73 -0.28
N LYS A 71 13.79 -3.09 0.58
CA LYS A 71 13.25 -2.27 1.68
C LYS A 71 12.35 -1.13 1.19
N ASN A 72 12.77 -0.43 0.14
CA ASN A 72 12.00 0.66 -0.46
C ASN A 72 10.73 0.12 -1.12
N ASP A 73 10.83 -1.00 -1.82
CA ASP A 73 9.72 -1.68 -2.49
C ASP A 73 8.61 -2.03 -1.50
N LEU A 74 8.95 -2.60 -0.33
CA LEU A 74 7.96 -2.92 0.70
C LEU A 74 7.15 -1.68 1.13
N SER A 75 7.82 -0.53 1.28
CA SER A 75 7.16 0.73 1.63
C SER A 75 6.34 1.28 0.46
N GLY A 76 6.87 1.17 -0.76
CA GLY A 76 6.18 1.59 -1.99
C GLY A 76 4.92 0.78 -2.27
N LEU A 77 4.95 -0.54 -2.02
CA LEU A 77 3.78 -1.40 -2.15
C LEU A 77 2.67 -0.97 -1.18
N VAL A 78 2.98 -0.72 0.09
CA VAL A 78 2.01 -0.20 1.07
C VAL A 78 1.44 1.15 0.61
N ASN A 79 2.29 2.07 0.19
CA ASN A 79 1.86 3.38 -0.33
C ASN A 79 0.97 3.27 -1.58
N LEU A 80 1.17 2.26 -2.42
CA LEU A 80 0.31 1.98 -3.57
C LEU A 80 -1.10 1.53 -3.14
N TYR A 81 -1.24 0.84 -2.01
CA TYR A 81 -2.55 0.57 -1.42
C TYR A 81 -3.16 1.84 -0.82
N TYR A 82 -2.36 2.67 -0.15
CA TYR A 82 -2.82 3.93 0.45
C TYR A 82 -3.40 4.88 -0.61
N SER A 83 -2.75 5.00 -1.77
CA SER A 83 -3.27 5.83 -2.89
C SER A 83 -4.57 5.30 -3.50
N LYS A 84 -5.00 4.09 -3.13
CA LYS A 84 -6.27 3.48 -3.56
C LYS A 84 -7.32 3.45 -2.45
N GLY A 85 -7.07 4.09 -1.31
CA GLY A 85 -7.99 4.19 -0.18
C GLY A 85 -7.88 3.09 0.87
N TYR A 86 -6.85 2.25 0.81
CA TYR A 86 -6.64 1.17 1.78
C TYR A 86 -5.67 1.62 2.86
N ARG A 87 -6.10 2.52 3.76
CA ARG A 87 -5.21 3.18 4.74
C ARG A 87 -4.64 2.24 5.81
N ASP A 88 -5.30 1.11 6.03
CA ASP A 88 -4.87 0.07 6.97
C ASP A 88 -4.04 -1.02 6.27
N ALA A 89 -3.61 -0.80 5.03
CA ALA A 89 -2.83 -1.79 4.30
C ALA A 89 -1.45 -2.01 4.92
N GLU A 90 -1.04 -3.26 5.03
CA GLU A 90 0.23 -3.64 5.64
C GLU A 90 0.82 -4.90 5.03
N ILE A 91 2.14 -5.06 5.18
CA ILE A 91 2.84 -6.30 4.83
C ILE A 91 2.91 -7.17 6.07
N VAL A 92 1.97 -8.12 6.16
CA VAL A 92 1.83 -9.02 7.30
C VAL A 92 2.92 -10.07 7.36
N ARG A 93 3.41 -10.56 6.21
CA ARG A 93 4.52 -11.53 6.14
C ARG A 93 5.40 -11.27 4.94
N LYS A 94 6.69 -11.51 5.11
CA LYS A 94 7.67 -11.54 4.04
C LYS A 94 8.75 -12.55 4.37
N TYR A 95 9.13 -13.38 3.41
CA TYR A 95 10.23 -14.31 3.57
C TYR A 95 10.93 -14.52 2.23
N LEU A 96 12.23 -14.77 2.29
CA LEU A 96 13.08 -15.03 1.14
C LEU A 96 13.60 -16.45 1.27
N ARG A 97 13.60 -17.19 0.17
CA ARG A 97 14.18 -18.53 0.12
C ARG A 97 15.21 -18.64 -0.99
N LEU A 98 16.28 -19.37 -0.73
CA LEU A 98 17.30 -19.69 -1.69
C LEU A 98 17.06 -21.08 -2.25
N ASP A 99 17.06 -21.24 -3.57
CA ASP A 99 17.06 -22.55 -4.20
C ASP A 99 18.48 -23.13 -4.32
N ALA A 100 18.57 -24.41 -4.68
CA ALA A 100 19.84 -25.11 -4.89
C ALA A 100 20.74 -24.48 -5.96
N LYS A 101 20.23 -23.54 -6.77
CA LYS A 101 20.98 -22.80 -7.80
C LYS A 101 21.36 -21.38 -7.33
N ASN A 102 21.27 -21.10 -6.03
CA ASN A 102 21.55 -19.79 -5.44
C ASN A 102 20.67 -18.66 -6.03
N ARG A 103 19.40 -18.96 -6.30
CA ARG A 103 18.42 -17.95 -6.73
C ARG A 103 17.40 -17.68 -5.63
N VAL A 104 17.02 -16.42 -5.51
CA VAL A 104 16.13 -15.93 -4.45
C VAL A 104 14.69 -15.99 -4.92
N HIS A 105 13.85 -16.66 -4.14
CA HIS A 105 12.41 -16.66 -4.24
C HIS A 105 11.85 -15.75 -3.14
N ILE A 106 11.08 -14.74 -3.53
CA ILE A 106 10.53 -13.73 -2.63
C ILE A 106 9.05 -14.02 -2.46
N HIS A 107 8.60 -14.05 -1.21
CA HIS A 107 7.19 -14.11 -0.88
C HIS A 107 6.80 -12.89 -0.07
N ILE A 108 5.70 -12.24 -0.48
CA ILE A 108 5.16 -11.05 0.18
C ILE A 108 3.67 -11.29 0.38
N GLU A 109 3.24 -11.28 1.63
CA GLU A 109 1.85 -11.34 2.01
C GLU A 109 1.40 -9.95 2.44
N ILE A 110 0.38 -9.42 1.75
CA ILE A 110 -0.14 -8.07 1.94
C ILE A 110 -1.59 -8.19 2.41
N ASN A 111 -1.90 -7.54 3.53
CA ASN A 111 -3.27 -7.32 3.96
C ASN A 111 -3.70 -5.95 3.43
N SER A 112 -4.77 -5.87 2.64
CA SER A 112 -5.29 -4.59 2.17
C SER A 112 -5.98 -3.81 3.29
N GLY A 113 -6.46 -4.48 4.34
CA GLY A 113 -7.39 -3.86 5.28
C GLY A 113 -8.70 -3.43 4.59
N ALA A 114 -9.44 -2.56 5.26
CA ALA A 114 -10.71 -2.02 4.77
C ALA A 114 -10.50 -0.88 3.77
N LEU A 115 -11.46 -0.73 2.85
CA LEU A 115 -11.51 0.43 1.96
C LEU A 115 -12.09 1.63 2.72
N TRP A 116 -11.30 2.69 2.84
CA TRP A 116 -11.75 3.96 3.35
C TRP A 116 -12.42 4.75 2.24
N THR A 117 -13.59 5.31 2.53
CA THR A 117 -14.34 6.16 1.61
C THR A 117 -14.56 7.53 2.22
N VAL A 118 -14.69 8.55 1.37
CA VAL A 118 -15.02 9.90 1.81
C VAL A 118 -16.45 9.88 2.34
N ARG A 119 -16.66 10.02 3.66
CA ARG A 119 -18.00 10.07 4.24
C ARG A 119 -18.72 11.38 3.86
N SER A 120 -18.05 12.49 4.06
CA SER A 120 -18.57 13.84 3.81
C SER A 120 -17.43 14.83 3.65
N LEU A 121 -17.66 15.89 2.88
CA LEU A 121 -16.78 17.06 2.79
C LEU A 121 -17.52 18.27 3.38
N THR A 122 -16.99 18.79 4.47
CA THR A 122 -17.49 20.00 5.13
C THR A 122 -16.45 21.09 5.00
N LEU A 123 -16.88 22.29 4.58
CA LEU A 123 -16.02 23.47 4.52
C LEU A 123 -16.43 24.40 5.66
N VAL A 124 -15.48 24.70 6.54
CA VAL A 124 -15.65 25.57 7.71
C VAL A 124 -14.82 26.83 7.49
N GLY A 125 -15.28 27.99 7.97
CA GLY A 125 -14.52 29.25 7.89
C GLY A 125 -15.09 30.35 6.99
N GLY A 126 -16.34 30.20 6.52
CA GLY A 126 -17.14 31.31 5.97
C GLY A 126 -16.47 32.10 4.85
N ALA A 127 -16.24 31.48 3.68
CA ALA A 127 -15.88 32.24 2.50
C ALA A 127 -17.15 32.91 1.91
N PRO A 128 -17.06 34.07 1.24
CA PRO A 128 -18.20 34.76 0.63
C PRO A 128 -18.73 34.06 -0.65
N PHE A 129 -18.43 32.77 -0.80
CA PHE A 129 -18.82 31.93 -1.92
C PHE A 129 -19.81 30.88 -1.46
N ALA A 130 -20.71 30.49 -2.35
CA ALA A 130 -21.57 29.34 -2.11
C ALA A 130 -20.72 28.09 -1.84
N ALA A 131 -21.13 27.26 -0.88
CA ALA A 131 -20.42 26.04 -0.52
C ALA A 131 -20.20 25.12 -1.73
N ASP A 132 -21.16 25.07 -2.66
CA ASP A 132 -21.05 24.27 -3.88
C ASP A 132 -19.91 24.73 -4.80
N THR A 133 -19.69 26.03 -4.92
CA THR A 133 -18.57 26.59 -5.71
C THR A 133 -17.24 26.13 -5.16
N LEU A 134 -17.08 26.14 -3.84
CA LEU A 134 -15.85 25.71 -3.18
C LEU A 134 -15.68 24.20 -3.23
N ARG A 135 -16.76 23.43 -3.00
CA ARG A 135 -16.76 21.96 -3.13
C ARG A 135 -16.35 21.51 -4.53
N ALA A 136 -16.78 22.23 -5.56
CA ALA A 136 -16.39 21.94 -6.94
C ALA A 136 -14.88 22.07 -7.18
N GLN A 137 -14.17 22.95 -6.46
CA GLN A 137 -12.71 23.10 -6.59
C GLN A 137 -11.95 21.94 -5.95
N VAL A 138 -12.47 21.37 -4.86
CA VAL A 138 -11.81 20.28 -4.12
C VAL A 138 -11.83 18.96 -4.90
N GLY A 139 -12.88 18.74 -5.71
CA GLY A 139 -12.96 17.56 -6.60
C GLY A 139 -13.17 16.21 -5.89
N LEU A 140 -13.44 16.22 -4.58
CA LEU A 140 -13.78 15.02 -3.80
C LEU A 140 -15.28 14.75 -3.84
N ARG A 141 -15.65 13.47 -3.85
CA ARG A 141 -17.05 13.02 -3.83
C ARG A 141 -17.29 12.09 -2.66
N ALA A 142 -18.38 12.31 -1.94
CA ALA A 142 -18.81 11.38 -0.91
C ALA A 142 -19.05 9.98 -1.51
N GLY A 143 -18.69 8.94 -0.75
CA GLY A 143 -18.73 7.53 -1.17
C GLY A 143 -17.58 7.09 -2.08
N ALA A 144 -16.77 8.00 -2.62
CA ALA A 144 -15.60 7.62 -3.39
C ALA A 144 -14.48 7.08 -2.48
N PRO A 145 -13.62 6.17 -2.96
CA PRO A 145 -12.38 5.80 -2.27
C PRO A 145 -11.58 7.02 -1.84
N LEU A 146 -11.12 7.01 -0.59
CA LEU A 146 -10.28 8.08 -0.05
C LEU A 146 -8.91 8.05 -0.71
N ASP A 147 -8.64 9.00 -1.59
CA ASP A 147 -7.31 9.24 -2.13
C ASP A 147 -6.73 10.49 -1.45
N TYR A 148 -5.81 10.29 -0.51
CA TYR A 148 -5.22 11.40 0.25
C TYR A 148 -4.45 12.37 -0.66
N GLY A 149 -3.92 11.90 -1.79
CA GLY A 149 -3.30 12.79 -2.79
C GLY A 149 -4.32 13.77 -3.38
N LYS A 150 -5.56 13.33 -3.61
CA LYS A 150 -6.65 14.20 -4.05
C LYS A 150 -7.12 15.16 -2.95
N VAL A 151 -7.02 14.78 -1.68
CA VAL A 151 -7.32 15.68 -0.56
C VAL A 151 -6.35 16.86 -0.57
N LEU A 152 -5.05 16.58 -0.63
CA LEU A 152 -4.01 17.63 -0.67
C LEU A 152 -4.09 18.49 -1.93
N GLU A 153 -4.37 17.87 -3.09
CA GLU A 153 -4.57 18.63 -4.32
C GLU A 153 -5.82 19.51 -4.24
N GLY A 154 -6.92 19.02 -3.66
CA GLY A 154 -8.13 19.80 -3.44
C GLY A 154 -7.91 21.01 -2.52
N GLU A 155 -7.13 20.84 -1.44
CA GLU A 155 -6.70 21.94 -0.56
C GLU A 155 -5.92 23.00 -1.35
N ARG A 156 -4.93 22.56 -2.14
CA ARG A 156 -4.11 23.45 -2.98
C ARG A 156 -4.94 24.20 -4.02
N GLN A 157 -5.84 23.51 -4.71
CA GLN A 157 -6.73 24.10 -5.72
C GLN A 157 -7.65 25.15 -5.10
N LEU A 158 -8.22 24.85 -3.93
CA LEU A 158 -9.08 25.79 -3.22
C LEU A 158 -8.29 27.03 -2.76
N GLN A 159 -7.06 26.84 -2.28
CA GLN A 159 -6.18 27.95 -1.92
C GLN A 159 -5.86 28.84 -3.13
N VAL A 160 -5.52 28.26 -4.28
CA VAL A 160 -5.26 29.00 -5.52
C VAL A 160 -6.50 29.76 -5.97
N PHE A 161 -7.67 29.13 -5.91
CA PHE A 161 -8.95 29.75 -6.26
C PHE A 161 -9.23 30.99 -5.42
N LEU A 162 -9.04 30.90 -4.10
CA LEU A 162 -9.25 32.04 -3.20
C LEU A 162 -8.27 33.18 -3.46
N ASN A 163 -6.98 32.86 -3.67
CA ASN A 163 -5.96 33.85 -3.99
C ASN A 163 -6.31 34.62 -5.28
N GLN A 164 -6.74 33.91 -6.32
CA GLN A 164 -7.15 34.51 -7.60
C GLN A 164 -8.39 35.40 -7.50
N ARG A 165 -9.22 35.21 -6.46
CA ARG A 165 -10.43 36.02 -6.20
C ARG A 165 -10.19 37.17 -5.22
N GLY A 166 -8.94 37.47 -4.89
CA GLY A 166 -8.58 38.61 -4.03
C GLY A 166 -8.45 38.29 -2.55
N TYR A 167 -8.32 37.00 -2.18
CA TYR A 167 -8.12 36.56 -0.80
C TYR A 167 -6.71 35.97 -0.59
N PRO A 168 -5.62 36.76 -0.75
CA PRO A 168 -4.24 36.25 -0.71
C PRO A 168 -3.79 35.75 0.68
N HIS A 169 -4.51 36.14 1.75
CA HIS A 169 -4.26 35.72 3.12
C HIS A 169 -5.20 34.58 3.57
N ALA A 170 -6.06 34.08 2.70
CA ALA A 170 -6.83 32.89 3.01
C ALA A 170 -5.88 31.73 3.29
N ALA A 171 -6.26 30.85 4.22
CA ALA A 171 -5.53 29.61 4.47
C ALA A 171 -6.53 28.46 4.41
N VAL A 172 -6.29 27.51 3.51
CA VAL A 172 -7.02 26.25 3.44
C VAL A 172 -6.16 25.19 4.09
N ARG A 173 -6.73 24.39 5.00
CA ARG A 173 -6.05 23.29 5.68
C ARG A 173 -7.01 22.11 5.81
N ASN A 174 -6.50 20.90 5.58
CA ASN A 174 -7.17 19.67 5.99
C ASN A 174 -6.85 19.36 7.46
N GLU A 175 -7.88 19.29 8.30
CA GLU A 175 -7.79 18.92 9.73
C GLU A 175 -8.29 17.49 10.00
#